data_AF-A0A3P8WTR5-F1
#
_entry.id   AF-A0A3P8WTR5-F1
#
_cell.length_a   1.000
_cell.length_b   1.000
_cell.length_c   1.000
_cell.angle_alpha   90.00
_cell.angle_beta   90.00
_cell.angle_gamma   90.00
#
_symmetry.space_group_name_H-M   'P 1'
#
loop_
_entity.id
_entity.type
_entity.pdbx_description
1 polymer ?
#
loop_
_entity_poly.entity_id
_entity_poly.type
_entity_poly.pdbx_seq_one_letter_code
_entity_poly.pdbx_strand_id
1 'polypeptide(L)'
;MEETSCDRKEVMQDLVGDVRSYWVNEGPFGRIRARNKDTITEQKIKPYLKKHLPKRLHYANSRRIEDVNVLVEPKWLFERWGCLQDRGYPGSLTFCSGGNHGYDNDAASMHAMFLSYGPKFQNGTEIEPFSNVELYNLMCDLLQISPSDNNGTHGSMNHVLRTPYYTPAPPTERSAPGQCQLVSLDPEDELGCVCAVGNEINRRLNLTEEQSKHLLFGRPRQLQPGHSYCLLHQEAFVSGYSSEHLVPVWSSYTISRPLTSDPLPPVIPDCLRADVRLPASESPRCDQAVGNLTPAFLYPPNLNSSADQQFDALLMSNVVPMFPAFKKIWTYLHNNLLLKYASLYNGINVVSGPAFDFNYDGQWDESEQIQESVPGTNVSVPTHFFLVLSSCRNSSEPVTSCGGELQTVSFLLPHRAENSESCRNSEDESTWVEDLVWFHQSRVRDVEWITGLDFFQDSGRPIAELLRLKTRPTAAIHRKA
;
A
#
# COMPACT_ATOMS: atom_id res chain seq x y z
N MET A 1 -7.65 -26.71 -2.19
CA MET A 1 -8.93 -27.09 -2.82
C MET A 1 -10.06 -26.67 -1.89
N GLU A 2 -11.16 -26.16 -2.42
CA GLU A 2 -12.33 -25.72 -1.64
C GLU A 2 -13.61 -26.43 -2.09
N GLU A 3 -14.55 -26.65 -1.18
CA GLU A 3 -15.82 -27.32 -1.47
C GLU A 3 -16.88 -26.34 -2.01
N THR A 4 -17.50 -26.67 -3.14
CA THR A 4 -18.56 -25.86 -3.78
C THR A 4 -19.93 -26.52 -3.61
N SER A 5 -20.98 -25.69 -3.65
CA SER A 5 -22.37 -26.16 -3.63
C SER A 5 -23.20 -25.43 -4.69
N CYS A 6 -24.17 -26.14 -5.27
CA CYS A 6 -25.15 -25.55 -6.17
C CYS A 6 -26.10 -24.56 -5.46
N ASP A 7 -26.15 -24.57 -4.12
CA ASP A 7 -26.90 -23.61 -3.30
C ASP A 7 -26.10 -22.32 -3.02
N ARG A 8 -24.79 -22.29 -3.32
CA ARG A 8 -23.89 -21.15 -3.07
C ARG A 8 -23.39 -20.59 -4.39
N LYS A 9 -24.28 -19.93 -5.12
CA LYS A 9 -23.99 -19.38 -6.45
C LYS A 9 -24.59 -18.00 -6.62
N GLU A 10 -23.83 -17.13 -7.29
CA GLU A 10 -24.28 -15.83 -7.75
C GLU A 10 -24.42 -15.85 -9.27
N VAL A 11 -25.61 -15.50 -9.76
CA VAL A 11 -25.96 -15.57 -11.19
C VAL A 11 -26.04 -14.15 -11.76
N MET A 12 -25.18 -13.85 -12.73
CA MET A 12 -25.10 -12.54 -13.37
C MET A 12 -26.45 -12.09 -13.96
N GLN A 13 -27.18 -12.99 -14.62
CA GLN A 13 -28.49 -12.70 -15.21
C GLN A 13 -29.50 -12.18 -14.18
N ASP A 14 -29.48 -12.71 -12.96
CA ASP A 14 -30.41 -12.32 -11.90
C ASP A 14 -30.10 -10.90 -11.37
N LEU A 15 -28.85 -10.45 -11.57
CA LEU A 15 -28.36 -9.16 -11.10
C LEU A 15 -28.49 -8.04 -12.15
N VAL A 16 -28.37 -8.35 -13.45
CA VAL A 16 -28.36 -7.35 -14.54
C VAL A 16 -29.40 -7.55 -15.63
N GLY A 17 -30.17 -8.63 -15.59
CA GLY A 17 -31.09 -8.97 -16.67
C GLY A 17 -30.39 -9.59 -17.87
N ASP A 18 -30.53 -8.99 -19.06
CA ASP A 18 -30.01 -9.60 -20.30
C ASP A 18 -28.48 -9.64 -20.34
N VAL A 19 -27.92 -10.86 -20.33
CA VAL A 19 -26.48 -11.11 -20.41
C VAL A 19 -26.04 -11.68 -21.76
N ARG A 20 -26.89 -11.69 -22.80
CA ARG A 20 -26.57 -12.26 -24.12
C ARG A 20 -25.41 -11.56 -24.82
N SER A 21 -25.19 -10.28 -24.53
CA SER A 21 -24.12 -9.46 -25.09
C SER A 21 -22.75 -9.71 -24.48
N TYR A 22 -22.61 -10.54 -23.43
CA TYR A 22 -21.33 -10.76 -22.74
C TYR A 22 -20.71 -12.13 -23.03
N TRP A 23 -19.41 -12.24 -22.82
CA TRP A 23 -18.69 -13.48 -22.54
C TRP A 23 -18.30 -13.45 -21.07
N VAL A 24 -18.59 -14.53 -20.36
CA VAL A 24 -18.34 -14.65 -18.93
C VAL A 24 -17.49 -15.89 -18.72
N ASN A 25 -16.31 -15.72 -18.13
CA ASN A 25 -15.58 -16.81 -17.51
C ASN A 25 -16.21 -17.01 -16.13
N GLU A 26 -16.83 -18.18 -15.93
CA GLU A 26 -17.55 -18.55 -14.72
C GLU A 26 -16.63 -19.25 -13.69
N GLY A 27 -17.09 -19.35 -12.46
CA GLY A 27 -16.47 -20.18 -11.41
C GLY A 27 -15.98 -19.37 -10.20
N PRO A 28 -14.86 -19.78 -9.59
CA PRO A 28 -14.35 -19.19 -8.35
C PRO A 28 -13.65 -17.83 -8.52
N PHE A 29 -13.43 -17.41 -9.76
CA PHE A 29 -12.98 -16.07 -10.11
C PHE A 29 -13.60 -15.69 -11.45
N GLY A 30 -14.57 -14.78 -11.42
CA GLY A 30 -15.31 -14.40 -12.60
C GLY A 30 -14.57 -13.37 -13.45
N ARG A 31 -14.73 -13.43 -14.77
CA ARG A 31 -14.24 -12.38 -15.69
C ARG A 31 -15.26 -12.11 -16.78
N ILE A 32 -15.52 -10.85 -17.08
CA ILE A 32 -16.59 -10.43 -18.00
C ILE A 32 -15.97 -9.59 -19.12
N ARG A 33 -16.30 -9.91 -20.37
CA ARG A 33 -16.03 -9.05 -21.54
C ARG A 33 -17.25 -8.96 -22.43
N ALA A 34 -17.42 -7.87 -23.15
CA ALA A 34 -18.50 -7.76 -24.12
C ALA A 34 -18.22 -8.61 -25.38
N ARG A 35 -19.28 -9.12 -26.04
CA ARG A 35 -19.22 -9.80 -27.34
C ARG A 35 -19.01 -8.78 -28.46
N ASN A 36 -19.61 -7.59 -28.32
CA ASN A 36 -19.44 -6.43 -29.18
C ASN A 36 -18.91 -5.28 -28.31
N LYS A 37 -18.03 -4.42 -28.83
CA LYS A 37 -17.22 -3.46 -28.03
C LYS A 37 -18.01 -2.44 -27.20
N ASP A 38 -19.32 -2.28 -27.45
CA ASP A 38 -20.11 -1.22 -26.83
C ASP A 38 -21.28 -1.82 -26.02
N THR A 39 -21.06 -2.05 -24.72
CA THR A 39 -22.14 -2.02 -23.70
C THR A 39 -21.55 -2.11 -22.29
N ILE A 40 -21.90 -1.13 -21.44
CA ILE A 40 -21.67 -1.14 -19.99
C ILE A 40 -23.06 -1.03 -19.33
N THR A 41 -23.37 -1.91 -18.38
CA THR A 41 -24.52 -1.76 -17.47
C THR A 41 -24.11 -2.11 -16.03
N GLU A 42 -24.71 -1.40 -15.07
CA GLU A 42 -24.43 -1.44 -13.62
C GLU A 42 -24.76 -2.78 -12.95
N GLN A 43 -24.08 -3.09 -11.84
CA GLN A 43 -24.13 -4.40 -11.17
C GLN A 43 -24.17 -4.39 -9.65
N LYS A 44 -24.71 -5.50 -9.10
CA LYS A 44 -24.85 -5.86 -7.68
C LYS A 44 -23.99 -7.07 -7.25
N ILE A 45 -22.90 -7.36 -7.96
CA ILE A 45 -21.76 -8.14 -7.44
C ILE A 45 -20.71 -7.17 -6.87
N LYS A 46 -19.55 -7.63 -6.39
CA LYS A 46 -18.37 -6.77 -6.16
C LYS A 46 -17.43 -6.84 -7.39
N PRO A 47 -17.80 -6.26 -8.54
CA PRO A 47 -16.94 -6.26 -9.71
C PRO A 47 -15.80 -5.27 -9.49
N TYR A 48 -14.64 -5.62 -10.01
CA TYR A 48 -13.50 -4.73 -10.06
C TYR A 48 -13.16 -4.50 -11.52
N LEU A 49 -12.97 -3.23 -11.89
CA LEU A 49 -12.07 -2.97 -13.00
C LEU A 49 -10.70 -3.53 -12.60
N LYS A 50 -9.99 -4.19 -13.52
CA LYS A 50 -8.71 -4.86 -13.20
C LYS A 50 -7.71 -3.94 -12.50
N LYS A 51 -7.72 -2.64 -12.84
CA LYS A 51 -6.87 -1.60 -12.21
C LYS A 51 -7.20 -1.32 -10.73
N HIS A 52 -8.38 -1.73 -10.25
CA HIS A 52 -8.86 -1.54 -8.88
C HIS A 52 -8.80 -2.82 -8.04
N LEU A 53 -8.35 -3.95 -8.61
CA LEU A 53 -8.04 -5.14 -7.83
C LEU A 53 -6.91 -4.84 -6.84
N PRO A 54 -6.87 -5.51 -5.67
CA PRO A 54 -5.73 -5.40 -4.75
C PRO A 54 -4.41 -5.64 -5.47
N LYS A 55 -3.46 -4.72 -5.33
CA LYS A 55 -2.19 -4.75 -6.07
C LYS A 55 -1.36 -6.00 -5.78
N ARG A 56 -1.51 -6.62 -4.60
CA ARG A 56 -0.88 -7.90 -4.25
C ARG A 56 -1.20 -9.06 -5.22
N LEU A 57 -2.32 -8.98 -5.95
CA LEU A 57 -2.71 -10.01 -6.91
C LEU A 57 -1.88 -9.94 -8.20
N HIS A 58 -1.28 -8.80 -8.54
CA HIS A 58 -0.54 -8.56 -9.79
C HIS A 58 -1.31 -9.06 -11.04
N TYR A 59 -2.63 -8.85 -11.04
CA TYR A 59 -3.57 -9.43 -12.00
C TYR A 59 -4.29 -8.36 -12.84
N ALA A 60 -3.52 -7.48 -13.49
CA ALA A 60 -4.05 -6.38 -14.30
C ALA A 60 -3.30 -6.14 -15.63
N ASN A 61 -1.97 -6.17 -15.63
CA ASN A 61 -1.14 -5.84 -16.79
C ASN A 61 -1.01 -6.98 -17.82
N SER A 62 -2.13 -7.35 -18.41
CA SER A 62 -2.16 -8.20 -19.59
C SER A 62 -3.45 -7.96 -20.36
N ARG A 63 -3.34 -7.81 -21.69
CA ARG A 63 -4.52 -7.73 -22.57
C ARG A 63 -5.42 -8.97 -22.52
N ARG A 64 -4.92 -10.08 -21.97
CA ARG A 64 -5.67 -11.34 -21.82
C ARG A 64 -6.51 -11.35 -20.54
N ILE A 65 -6.27 -10.44 -19.60
CA ILE A 65 -7.10 -10.24 -18.42
C ILE A 65 -8.20 -9.26 -18.83
N GLU A 66 -9.44 -9.72 -18.78
CA GLU A 66 -10.60 -8.87 -19.07
C GLU A 66 -10.68 -7.68 -18.11
N ASP A 67 -11.27 -6.58 -18.57
CA ASP A 67 -11.33 -5.35 -17.77
C ASP A 67 -12.20 -5.51 -16.53
N VAL A 68 -13.26 -6.33 -16.58
CA VAL A 68 -14.15 -6.59 -15.45
C VAL A 68 -13.83 -7.96 -14.83
N ASN A 69 -13.48 -7.94 -13.56
CA ASN A 69 -13.14 -9.12 -12.75
C ASN A 69 -14.11 -9.21 -11.58
N VAL A 70 -14.43 -10.44 -11.15
CA VAL A 70 -15.37 -10.72 -10.07
C VAL A 70 -14.66 -11.59 -9.06
N LEU A 71 -14.34 -11.00 -7.90
CA LEU A 71 -13.82 -11.76 -6.78
C LEU A 71 -14.97 -12.48 -6.09
N VAL A 72 -14.84 -13.79 -5.95
CA VAL A 72 -15.85 -14.67 -5.37
C VAL A 72 -15.35 -15.14 -4.01
N GLU A 73 -16.23 -15.13 -3.01
CA GLU A 73 -15.89 -15.66 -1.70
C GLU A 73 -15.65 -17.18 -1.78
N PRO A 74 -14.74 -17.74 -0.96
CA PRO A 74 -14.55 -19.18 -0.89
C PRO A 74 -15.87 -19.94 -0.74
N LYS A 75 -15.99 -21.08 -1.42
CA LYS A 75 -17.17 -21.96 -1.46
C LYS A 75 -18.35 -21.47 -2.31
N TRP A 76 -18.29 -20.23 -2.83
CA TRP A 76 -19.27 -19.69 -3.77
C TRP A 76 -18.79 -19.82 -5.22
N LEU A 77 -19.70 -19.71 -6.17
CA LEU A 77 -19.41 -19.69 -7.60
C LEU A 77 -20.12 -18.50 -8.28
N PHE A 78 -19.47 -17.91 -9.28
CA PHE A 78 -20.07 -16.92 -10.15
C PHE A 78 -20.47 -17.56 -11.48
N GLU A 79 -21.75 -17.45 -11.85
CA GLU A 79 -22.32 -18.00 -13.09
C GLU A 79 -22.94 -16.88 -13.95
N ARG A 80 -23.01 -17.11 -15.24
CA ARG A 80 -23.67 -16.21 -16.19
C ARG A 80 -25.19 -16.42 -16.20
N TRP A 81 -25.63 -17.67 -16.25
CA TRP A 81 -27.01 -18.08 -16.46
C TRP A 81 -27.52 -18.97 -15.32
N GLY A 82 -28.77 -18.78 -14.90
CA GLY A 82 -29.40 -19.64 -13.90
C GLY A 82 -29.62 -21.06 -14.42
N CYS A 83 -29.31 -22.07 -13.59
CA CYS A 83 -29.39 -23.49 -13.97
C CYS A 83 -30.78 -24.03 -14.33
N LEU A 84 -31.87 -23.27 -14.14
CA LEU A 84 -33.21 -23.86 -14.05
C LEU A 84 -34.09 -23.80 -15.30
N GLN A 85 -33.67 -23.23 -16.43
CA GLN A 85 -34.60 -23.20 -17.58
C GLN A 85 -34.06 -23.42 -18.99
N ASP A 86 -32.75 -23.32 -19.26
CA ASP A 86 -32.22 -23.58 -20.60
C ASP A 86 -31.09 -24.61 -20.58
N ARG A 87 -31.46 -25.89 -20.51
CA ARG A 87 -30.56 -27.05 -20.75
C ARG A 87 -29.99 -27.10 -22.19
N GLY A 88 -30.22 -26.07 -23.00
CA GLY A 88 -29.78 -25.98 -24.40
C GLY A 88 -28.65 -24.98 -24.65
N TYR A 89 -28.22 -24.18 -23.67
CA TYR A 89 -27.11 -23.23 -23.87
C TYR A 89 -25.76 -23.86 -23.46
N PRO A 90 -24.80 -23.98 -24.38
CA PRO A 90 -23.46 -24.47 -24.06
C PRO A 90 -22.74 -23.41 -23.24
N GLY A 91 -22.69 -23.58 -21.91
CA GLY A 91 -21.87 -22.72 -21.06
C GLY A 91 -22.35 -22.40 -19.65
N SER A 92 -23.39 -23.05 -19.09
CA SER A 92 -23.57 -23.03 -17.63
C SER A 92 -22.69 -24.09 -16.98
N LEU A 93 -22.05 -23.76 -15.85
CA LEU A 93 -21.32 -24.73 -15.04
C LEU A 93 -22.21 -25.94 -14.70
N THR A 94 -22.02 -27.04 -15.44
CA THR A 94 -22.66 -28.33 -15.15
C THR A 94 -22.12 -28.99 -13.88
N PHE A 95 -21.07 -28.41 -13.29
CA PHE A 95 -20.37 -28.89 -12.10
C PHE A 95 -20.33 -27.78 -11.03
N CYS A 96 -21.41 -27.63 -10.28
CA CYS A 96 -21.54 -26.67 -9.19
C CYS A 96 -21.29 -27.25 -7.78
N SER A 97 -21.20 -28.58 -7.66
CA SER A 97 -20.92 -29.28 -6.41
C SER A 97 -19.65 -30.12 -6.52
N GLY A 98 -18.90 -30.25 -5.43
CA GLY A 98 -17.62 -30.96 -5.38
C GLY A 98 -16.47 -30.06 -4.96
N GLY A 99 -15.27 -30.27 -5.52
CA GLY A 99 -14.08 -29.46 -5.24
C GLY A 99 -13.76 -28.50 -6.38
N ASN A 100 -13.37 -27.26 -6.05
CA ASN A 100 -12.89 -26.26 -7.00
C ASN A 100 -11.74 -25.40 -6.40
N HIS A 101 -11.06 -24.62 -7.24
CA HIS A 101 -9.97 -23.72 -6.85
C HIS A 101 -9.86 -22.53 -7.81
N GLY A 102 -9.14 -21.49 -7.41
CA GLY A 102 -8.97 -20.26 -8.19
C GLY A 102 -9.51 -19.01 -7.49
N TYR A 103 -9.99 -19.15 -6.26
CA TYR A 103 -10.28 -18.05 -5.36
C TYR A 103 -9.02 -17.24 -5.03
N ASP A 104 -9.18 -16.20 -4.22
CA ASP A 104 -8.10 -15.41 -3.65
C ASP A 104 -6.98 -16.32 -3.09
N ASN A 105 -5.74 -16.03 -3.47
CA ASN A 105 -4.57 -16.79 -3.05
C ASN A 105 -4.26 -16.67 -1.55
N ASP A 106 -4.86 -15.70 -0.85
CA ASP A 106 -4.77 -15.60 0.60
C ASP A 106 -5.74 -16.54 1.33
N ALA A 107 -6.74 -17.11 0.65
CA ALA A 107 -7.64 -18.08 1.24
C ALA A 107 -6.87 -19.35 1.65
N ALA A 108 -7.01 -19.78 2.91
CA ALA A 108 -6.27 -20.92 3.45
C ALA A 108 -6.48 -22.21 2.63
N SER A 109 -7.66 -22.42 2.06
CA SER A 109 -7.94 -23.56 1.19
C SER A 109 -7.19 -23.52 -0.14
N MET A 110 -6.66 -22.37 -0.56
CA MET A 110 -5.87 -22.19 -1.79
C MET A 110 -4.35 -22.35 -1.56
N HIS A 111 -3.90 -22.49 -0.32
CA HIS A 111 -2.48 -22.67 -0.01
C HIS A 111 -1.97 -24.03 -0.53
N ALA A 112 -0.72 -24.04 -0.99
CA ALA A 112 -0.07 -25.23 -1.52
C ALA A 112 1.00 -25.76 -0.55
N MET A 113 1.25 -27.07 -0.62
CA MET A 113 2.32 -27.69 0.16
C MET A 113 3.68 -27.49 -0.52
N PHE A 114 4.73 -27.34 0.30
CA PHE A 114 6.12 -27.39 -0.14
C PHE A 114 6.92 -28.26 0.84
N LEU A 115 7.66 -29.23 0.29
CA LEU A 115 8.59 -30.07 1.04
C LEU A 115 9.88 -30.16 0.23
N SER A 116 11.00 -29.86 0.88
CA SER A 116 12.33 -30.00 0.29
C SER A 116 13.12 -31.11 0.99
N TYR A 117 13.85 -31.89 0.19
CA TYR A 117 14.77 -32.91 0.70
C TYR A 117 15.96 -33.03 -0.23
N GLY A 118 17.17 -33.04 0.33
CA GLY A 118 18.39 -33.18 -0.44
C GLY A 118 19.61 -32.62 0.27
N PRO A 119 20.82 -32.86 -0.29
CA PRO A 119 22.08 -32.50 0.35
C PRO A 119 22.28 -30.98 0.52
N LYS A 120 21.63 -30.16 -0.32
CA LYS A 120 21.74 -28.69 -0.29
C LYS A 120 20.74 -28.01 0.65
N PHE A 121 19.67 -28.72 1.03
CA PHE A 121 18.63 -28.18 1.90
C PHE A 121 18.97 -28.37 3.37
N GLN A 122 18.52 -27.44 4.22
CA GLN A 122 18.53 -27.62 5.67
C GLN A 122 17.75 -28.89 6.06
N ASN A 123 18.12 -29.53 7.17
CA ASN A 123 17.47 -30.76 7.63
C ASN A 123 16.56 -30.49 8.82
N GLY A 124 15.37 -31.12 8.86
CA GLY A 124 14.44 -31.00 9.99
C GLY A 124 14.01 -29.56 10.30
N THR A 125 13.93 -28.71 9.28
CA THR A 125 13.64 -27.28 9.42
C THR A 125 12.24 -26.99 8.89
N GLU A 126 11.40 -26.41 9.74
CA GLU A 126 10.14 -25.78 9.35
C GLU A 126 10.43 -24.31 8.97
N ILE A 127 9.83 -23.85 7.87
CA ILE A 127 10.04 -22.49 7.36
C ILE A 127 8.71 -21.75 7.30
N GLU A 128 8.78 -20.42 7.41
CA GLU A 128 7.62 -19.55 7.23
C GLU A 128 7.04 -19.68 5.81
N PRO A 129 5.74 -19.37 5.62
CA PRO A 129 5.15 -19.37 4.29
C PRO A 129 5.87 -18.40 3.34
N PHE A 130 5.95 -18.79 2.07
CA PHE A 130 6.55 -18.01 0.99
C PHE A 130 5.73 -18.13 -0.30
N SER A 131 5.91 -17.20 -1.24
CA SER A 131 5.20 -17.24 -2.52
C SER A 131 5.89 -18.18 -3.51
N ASN A 132 5.13 -18.94 -4.29
CA ASN A 132 5.69 -19.89 -5.27
C ASN A 132 6.57 -19.23 -6.36
N VAL A 133 6.43 -17.93 -6.59
CA VAL A 133 7.31 -17.14 -7.49
C VAL A 133 8.78 -17.20 -7.08
N GLU A 134 9.07 -17.45 -5.80
CA GLU A 134 10.44 -17.55 -5.27
C GLU A 134 11.14 -18.88 -5.67
N LEU A 135 10.37 -19.89 -6.09
CA LEU A 135 10.90 -21.22 -6.39
C LEU A 135 11.86 -21.24 -7.58
N TYR A 136 11.66 -20.36 -8.57
CA TYR A 136 12.53 -20.31 -9.75
C TYR A 136 13.98 -19.95 -9.38
N ASN A 137 14.17 -18.91 -8.57
CA ASN A 137 15.49 -18.52 -8.08
C ASN A 137 16.11 -19.62 -7.21
N LEU A 138 15.32 -20.24 -6.32
CA LEU A 138 15.77 -21.36 -5.49
C LEU A 138 16.25 -22.55 -6.35
N MET A 139 15.52 -22.90 -7.41
CA MET A 139 15.93 -23.96 -8.34
C MET A 139 17.23 -23.60 -9.08
N CYS A 140 17.40 -22.35 -9.49
CA CYS A 140 18.63 -21.87 -10.11
C CYS A 140 19.82 -21.97 -9.14
N ASP A 141 19.64 -21.63 -7.87
CA ASP A 141 20.67 -21.77 -6.83
C ASP A 141 21.05 -23.24 -6.57
N LEU A 142 20.07 -24.14 -6.58
CA LEU A 142 20.30 -25.58 -6.45
C LEU A 142 21.08 -26.14 -7.64
N LEU A 143 20.85 -25.61 -8.84
CA LEU A 143 21.58 -25.96 -10.07
C LEU A 143 22.90 -25.18 -10.23
N GLN A 144 23.13 -24.15 -9.40
CA GLN A 144 24.27 -23.24 -9.50
C GLN A 144 24.35 -22.53 -10.87
N ILE A 145 23.21 -22.07 -11.35
CA ILE A 145 23.08 -21.30 -12.60
C ILE A 145 22.49 -19.92 -12.32
N SER A 146 22.73 -18.98 -13.22
CA SER A 146 22.12 -17.65 -13.14
C SER A 146 20.64 -17.70 -13.55
N PRO A 147 19.71 -17.18 -12.73
CA PRO A 147 18.31 -17.05 -13.14
C PRO A 147 18.17 -15.97 -14.22
N SER A 148 17.19 -16.15 -15.12
CA SER A 148 16.67 -15.06 -15.96
C SER A 148 15.78 -14.10 -15.16
N ASP A 149 15.49 -12.92 -15.72
CA ASP A 149 14.59 -11.93 -15.09
C ASP A 149 13.24 -12.57 -14.73
N ASN A 150 12.81 -12.35 -13.48
CA ASN A 150 11.60 -12.92 -12.91
C ASN A 150 11.11 -12.07 -11.72
N ASN A 151 9.91 -12.37 -11.22
CA ASN A 151 9.30 -11.64 -10.11
C ASN A 151 9.70 -12.13 -8.70
N GLY A 152 10.46 -13.21 -8.60
CA GLY A 152 11.01 -13.69 -7.33
C GLY A 152 12.15 -12.79 -6.85
N THR A 153 12.30 -12.67 -5.53
CA THR A 153 13.36 -11.86 -4.91
C THR A 153 14.56 -12.76 -4.58
N HIS A 154 15.56 -12.78 -5.48
CA HIS A 154 16.73 -13.65 -5.35
C HIS A 154 17.45 -13.45 -4.01
N GLY A 155 17.56 -14.51 -3.22
CA GLY A 155 18.12 -14.47 -1.87
C GLY A 155 17.08 -14.56 -0.73
N SER A 156 15.79 -14.32 -1.00
CA SER A 156 14.70 -14.45 0.00
C SER A 156 14.63 -15.86 0.62
N MET A 157 14.93 -16.88 -0.20
CA MET A 157 14.91 -18.31 0.15
C MET A 157 16.27 -18.86 0.63
N ASN A 158 17.28 -18.00 0.85
CA ASN A 158 18.62 -18.46 1.28
C ASN A 158 18.59 -19.26 2.59
N HIS A 159 17.65 -18.95 3.48
CA HIS A 159 17.47 -19.62 4.77
C HIS A 159 17.07 -21.12 4.63
N VAL A 160 16.59 -21.55 3.46
CA VAL A 160 16.23 -22.95 3.18
C VAL A 160 17.47 -23.79 2.80
N LEU A 161 18.57 -23.15 2.43
CA LEU A 161 19.81 -23.80 1.97
C LEU A 161 20.85 -23.89 3.10
N ARG A 162 21.64 -24.98 3.11
CA ARG A 162 22.80 -25.12 4.02
C ARG A 162 23.92 -24.13 3.70
N THR A 163 24.13 -23.92 2.40
CA THR A 163 25.14 -23.00 1.86
C THR A 163 24.51 -22.31 0.66
N PRO A 164 24.10 -21.04 0.81
CA PRO A 164 23.53 -20.27 -0.29
C PRO A 164 24.51 -20.14 -1.45
N TYR A 165 24.02 -20.30 -2.69
CA TYR A 165 24.82 -20.07 -3.90
C TYR A 165 24.96 -18.57 -4.20
N TYR A 166 23.91 -17.79 -3.91
CA TYR A 166 23.85 -16.36 -4.14
C TYR A 166 23.87 -15.57 -2.83
N THR A 167 24.69 -14.51 -2.79
CA THR A 167 24.73 -13.55 -1.66
C THR A 167 24.09 -12.24 -2.12
N PRO A 168 22.89 -11.89 -1.62
CA PRO A 168 22.21 -10.66 -2.03
C PRO A 168 22.92 -9.42 -1.48
N ALA A 169 22.87 -8.33 -2.26
CA ALA A 169 23.30 -7.00 -1.87
C ALA A 169 22.12 -6.02 -1.94
N PRO A 170 22.10 -4.94 -1.13
CA PRO A 170 21.08 -3.91 -1.23
C PRO A 170 21.16 -3.21 -2.60
N PRO A 171 20.04 -2.80 -3.20
CA PRO A 171 20.07 -2.03 -4.44
C PRO A 171 20.71 -0.66 -4.20
N THR A 172 21.54 -0.22 -5.15
CA THR A 172 22.18 1.10 -5.09
C THR A 172 21.14 2.20 -5.29
N GLU A 173 21.13 3.18 -4.38
CA GLU A 173 20.34 4.40 -4.52
C GLU A 173 20.73 5.15 -5.81
N ARG A 174 19.73 5.50 -6.62
CA ARG A 174 19.94 6.17 -7.91
C ARG A 174 19.75 7.68 -7.84
N SER A 175 19.00 8.16 -6.85
CA SER A 175 18.82 9.58 -6.59
C SER A 175 19.06 9.85 -5.10
N ALA A 176 20.13 10.58 -4.80
CA ALA A 176 20.41 11.01 -3.43
C ALA A 176 19.57 12.25 -3.08
N PRO A 177 19.20 12.43 -1.80
CA PRO A 177 18.44 13.60 -1.39
C PRO A 177 19.26 14.88 -1.59
N GLY A 178 18.61 15.91 -2.14
CA GLY A 178 19.09 17.28 -2.14
C GLY A 178 18.98 17.93 -0.77
N GLN A 179 19.28 19.23 -0.70
CA GLN A 179 19.23 20.00 0.54
C GLN A 179 18.05 20.97 0.54
N CYS A 180 17.21 20.89 1.57
CA CYS A 180 16.17 21.88 1.87
C CYS A 180 16.57 22.64 3.12
N GLN A 181 17.38 23.69 2.92
CA GLN A 181 17.96 24.45 4.03
C GLN A 181 17.00 25.53 4.52
N LEU A 182 16.99 25.71 5.84
CA LEU A 182 16.33 26.85 6.46
C LEU A 182 17.23 28.09 6.34
N VAL A 183 16.97 28.91 5.31
CA VAL A 183 17.72 30.16 5.06
C VAL A 183 17.10 31.35 5.78
N SER A 184 15.78 31.37 5.90
CA SER A 184 14.98 32.43 6.52
C SER A 184 13.93 31.83 7.46
N LEU A 185 13.53 32.56 8.49
CA LEU A 185 12.37 32.21 9.32
C LEU A 185 11.06 32.81 8.78
N ASP A 186 11.16 33.75 7.85
CA ASP A 186 10.04 34.36 7.15
C ASP A 186 9.88 33.68 5.78
N PRO A 187 8.66 33.27 5.40
CA PRO A 187 8.42 32.68 4.08
C PRO A 187 8.58 33.72 2.97
N GLU A 188 9.02 33.28 1.80
CA GLU A 188 9.10 34.15 0.59
C GLU A 188 7.71 34.61 0.12
N ASP A 189 6.73 33.70 0.24
CA ASP A 189 5.32 33.88 -0.11
C ASP A 189 4.50 33.09 0.90
N GLU A 190 3.39 33.65 1.39
CA GLU A 190 2.46 32.96 2.31
C GLU A 190 1.64 31.86 1.63
N LEU A 191 1.76 31.71 0.31
CA LEU A 191 1.09 30.73 -0.55
C LEU A 191 -0.44 30.80 -0.49
N GLY A 192 -0.96 31.98 -0.14
CA GLY A 192 -2.40 32.21 0.10
C GLY A 192 -2.95 31.45 1.31
N CYS A 193 -2.07 30.90 2.16
CA CYS A 193 -2.43 30.15 3.34
C CYS A 193 -2.68 31.08 4.53
N VAL A 194 -3.46 30.60 5.50
CA VAL A 194 -3.78 31.34 6.71
C VAL A 194 -3.44 30.48 7.92
N CYS A 195 -2.49 30.93 8.73
CA CYS A 195 -2.30 30.43 10.08
C CYS A 195 -1.53 31.46 10.92
N ALA A 196 -2.11 31.90 12.05
CA ALA A 196 -1.50 32.91 12.91
C ALA A 196 -0.37 32.31 13.77
N VAL A 197 0.83 32.20 13.19
CA VAL A 197 2.05 31.74 13.89
C VAL A 197 3.16 32.78 13.79
N GLY A 198 4.01 32.85 14.82
CA GLY A 198 5.20 33.70 14.83
C GLY A 198 6.49 32.94 14.48
N ASN A 199 7.58 33.67 14.25
CA ASN A 199 8.88 33.12 13.83
C ASN A 199 9.47 32.07 14.79
N GLU A 200 9.07 32.09 16.07
CA GLU A 200 9.47 31.07 17.05
C GLU A 200 8.98 29.66 16.67
N ILE A 201 7.83 29.55 15.99
CA ILE A 201 7.33 28.27 15.48
C ILE A 201 8.19 27.79 14.31
N ASN A 202 8.56 28.67 13.37
CA ASN A 202 9.44 28.31 12.25
C ASN A 202 10.85 27.91 12.71
N ARG A 203 11.32 28.45 13.84
CA ARG A 203 12.61 28.07 14.43
C ARG A 203 12.67 26.59 14.83
N ARG A 204 11.52 25.96 15.13
CA ARG A 204 11.41 24.52 15.43
C ARG A 204 11.75 23.63 14.25
N LEU A 205 11.68 24.14 13.02
CA LEU A 205 12.04 23.41 11.80
C LEU A 205 13.55 23.34 11.56
N ASN A 206 14.36 24.04 12.38
CA ASN A 206 15.82 24.02 12.32
C ASN A 206 16.38 22.83 13.10
N LEU A 207 16.10 21.62 12.63
CA LEU A 207 16.57 20.37 13.24
C LEU A 207 17.69 19.74 12.43
N THR A 208 18.67 19.19 13.14
CA THR A 208 19.72 18.35 12.56
C THR A 208 19.26 16.90 12.43
N GLU A 209 19.91 16.12 11.56
CA GLU A 209 19.60 14.69 11.37
C GLU A 209 19.64 13.90 12.69
N GLU A 210 20.63 14.18 13.55
CA GLU A 210 20.82 13.49 14.84
C GLU A 210 19.65 13.69 15.83
N GLN A 211 18.86 14.76 15.64
CA GLN A 211 17.76 15.09 16.52
C GLN A 211 16.45 14.35 16.15
N SER A 212 16.35 13.79 14.94
CA SER A 212 15.13 13.10 14.51
C SER A 212 15.21 11.59 14.71
N LYS A 213 14.31 11.05 15.55
CA LYS A 213 14.31 9.64 16.00
C LYS A 213 13.38 8.73 15.21
N HIS A 214 12.91 9.19 14.05
CA HIS A 214 11.81 8.56 13.32
C HIS A 214 12.25 7.72 12.11
N LEU A 215 13.55 7.64 11.85
CA LEU A 215 14.16 6.78 10.84
C LEU A 215 14.83 5.55 11.47
N LEU A 216 14.07 4.79 12.28
CA LEU A 216 14.60 3.67 13.10
C LEU A 216 15.37 2.61 12.30
N PHE A 217 15.02 2.46 11.01
CA PHE A 217 15.58 1.43 10.13
C PHE A 217 16.28 2.04 8.91
N GLY A 218 16.71 3.30 9.01
CA GLY A 218 17.19 4.08 7.89
C GLY A 218 16.07 4.76 7.11
N ARG A 219 16.45 5.71 6.27
CA ARG A 219 15.53 6.37 5.34
C ARG A 219 15.20 5.47 4.14
N PRO A 220 13.99 5.55 3.58
CA PRO A 220 13.73 5.00 2.26
C PRO A 220 14.74 5.55 1.24
N ARG A 221 15.33 4.65 0.45
CA ARG A 221 16.27 4.99 -0.63
C ARG A 221 15.54 5.10 -1.95
N GLN A 222 15.89 6.08 -2.78
CA GLN A 222 15.21 6.30 -4.06
C GLN A 222 15.92 5.56 -5.20
N LEU A 223 15.25 4.56 -5.77
CA LEU A 223 15.77 3.75 -6.88
C LEU A 223 15.44 4.33 -8.26
N GLN A 224 14.54 5.31 -8.33
CA GLN A 224 14.24 6.02 -9.57
C GLN A 224 15.41 6.95 -9.94
N PRO A 225 15.93 6.91 -11.18
CA PRO A 225 16.97 7.82 -11.63
C PRO A 225 16.42 9.23 -11.90
N GLY A 226 17.18 10.27 -11.56
CA GLY A 226 16.85 11.66 -11.90
C GLY A 226 15.74 12.29 -11.04
N HIS A 227 15.26 11.60 -10.01
CA HIS A 227 14.19 12.12 -9.16
C HIS A 227 14.74 13.11 -8.12
N SER A 228 14.23 14.35 -8.15
CA SER A 228 14.63 15.41 -7.22
C SER A 228 13.76 15.41 -5.97
N TYR A 229 14.36 15.12 -4.82
CA TYR A 229 13.71 15.22 -3.52
C TYR A 229 14.71 15.64 -2.44
N CYS A 230 14.23 16.17 -1.33
CA CYS A 230 15.04 16.51 -0.16
C CYS A 230 14.44 15.94 1.13
N LEU A 231 15.21 15.93 2.20
CA LEU A 231 14.72 15.54 3.53
C LEU A 231 14.25 16.76 4.32
N LEU A 232 13.06 16.64 4.90
CA LEU A 232 12.51 17.60 5.83
C LEU A 232 12.41 16.94 7.20
N HIS A 233 13.12 17.51 8.17
CA HIS A 233 13.14 17.01 9.54
C HIS A 233 12.16 17.79 10.41
N GLN A 234 11.33 17.08 11.15
CA GLN A 234 10.46 17.60 12.19
C GLN A 234 10.73 16.81 13.48
N GLU A 235 10.24 17.33 14.61
CA GLU A 235 10.45 16.67 15.90
C GLU A 235 9.76 15.29 15.93
N ALA A 236 8.58 15.19 15.33
CA ALA A 236 7.71 14.01 15.40
C ALA A 236 7.70 13.12 14.14
N PHE A 237 8.32 13.57 13.04
CA PHE A 237 8.41 12.82 11.79
C PHE A 237 9.58 13.30 10.91
N VAL A 238 9.90 12.53 9.87
CA VAL A 238 10.77 12.95 8.77
C VAL A 238 10.06 12.68 7.46
N SER A 239 10.10 13.59 6.51
CA SER A 239 9.57 13.36 5.17
C SER A 239 10.62 13.52 4.08
N GLY A 240 10.46 12.75 3.00
CA GLY A 240 11.09 13.04 1.72
C GLY A 240 10.14 13.89 0.88
N TYR A 241 10.54 15.10 0.50
CA TYR A 241 9.70 16.02 -0.27
C TYR A 241 10.17 16.12 -1.71
N SER A 242 9.26 15.90 -2.67
CA SER A 242 9.56 16.03 -4.11
C SER A 242 9.15 17.41 -4.60
N SER A 243 10.12 18.16 -5.12
CA SER A 243 9.89 19.44 -5.79
C SER A 243 9.23 19.27 -7.16
N GLU A 244 9.29 18.07 -7.73
CA GLU A 244 8.66 17.73 -9.02
C GLU A 244 7.15 17.50 -8.87
N HIS A 245 6.73 16.72 -7.88
CA HIS A 245 5.31 16.43 -7.64
C HIS A 245 4.63 17.41 -6.67
N LEU A 246 5.40 18.29 -6.04
CA LEU A 246 4.96 19.26 -5.03
C LEU A 246 4.27 18.61 -3.81
N VAL A 247 4.68 17.38 -3.48
CA VAL A 247 4.14 16.58 -2.36
C VAL A 247 5.26 15.79 -1.67
N PRO A 248 5.07 15.39 -0.39
CA PRO A 248 5.95 14.42 0.24
C PRO A 248 5.79 13.04 -0.42
N VAL A 249 6.89 12.45 -0.88
CA VAL A 249 6.95 11.09 -1.47
C VAL A 249 6.96 9.99 -0.41
N TRP A 250 7.35 10.33 0.81
CA TRP A 250 7.15 9.49 1.99
C TRP A 250 7.24 10.34 3.28
N SER A 251 6.62 9.86 4.35
CA SER A 251 6.75 10.38 5.72
C SER A 251 6.94 9.21 6.68
N SER A 252 7.95 9.30 7.55
CA SER A 252 8.31 8.30 8.55
C SER A 252 8.12 8.85 9.95
N TYR A 253 7.40 8.13 10.80
CA TYR A 253 7.12 8.50 12.18
C TYR A 253 6.93 7.26 13.05
N THR A 254 7.03 7.43 14.37
CA THR A 254 6.97 6.32 15.33
C THR A 254 5.91 6.60 16.36
N ILE A 255 4.92 5.71 16.44
CA ILE A 255 3.84 5.78 17.42
C ILE A 255 4.20 4.81 18.55
N SER A 256 4.47 5.36 19.73
CA SER A 256 4.71 4.55 20.93
C SER A 256 3.41 3.90 21.40
N ARG A 257 3.51 2.85 22.21
CA ARG A 257 2.34 2.24 22.85
C ARG A 257 1.58 3.31 23.66
N PRO A 258 0.31 3.61 23.34
CA PRO A 258 -0.45 4.62 24.06
C PRO A 258 -0.68 4.19 25.51
N LEU A 259 -0.56 5.15 26.44
CA LEU A 259 -0.76 4.92 27.88
C LEU A 259 -2.25 4.94 28.26
N THR A 260 -3.06 5.69 27.52
CA THR A 260 -4.52 5.79 27.69
C THR A 260 -5.23 5.49 26.37
N SER A 261 -6.51 5.17 26.43
CA SER A 261 -7.38 4.96 25.27
C SER A 261 -8.10 6.26 24.85
N ASP A 262 -7.55 7.41 25.21
CA ASP A 262 -8.19 8.69 24.93
C ASP A 262 -8.14 8.98 23.42
N PRO A 263 -9.20 9.57 22.84
CA PRO A 263 -9.19 9.97 21.45
C PRO A 263 -8.14 11.04 21.21
N LEU A 264 -7.55 11.05 20.00
CA LEU A 264 -6.63 12.12 19.62
C LEU A 264 -7.32 13.49 19.67
N PRO A 265 -6.60 14.55 20.07
CA PRO A 265 -7.15 15.90 20.01
C PRO A 265 -7.53 16.27 18.57
N PRO A 266 -8.48 17.19 18.36
CA PRO A 266 -8.74 17.69 17.02
C PRO A 266 -7.51 18.41 16.44
N VAL A 267 -7.35 18.33 15.13
CA VAL A 267 -6.39 19.16 14.39
C VAL A 267 -6.86 20.61 14.45
N ILE A 268 -5.94 21.56 14.65
CA ILE A 268 -6.24 23.00 14.61
C ILE A 268 -6.92 23.32 13.26
N PRO A 269 -8.18 23.80 13.28
CA PRO A 269 -8.92 24.08 12.05
C PRO A 269 -8.36 25.31 11.36
N ASP A 270 -8.52 25.36 10.03
CA ASP A 270 -8.22 26.53 9.20
C ASP A 270 -6.80 27.11 9.41
N CYS A 271 -5.84 26.24 9.73
CA CYS A 271 -4.43 26.58 9.84
C CYS A 271 -3.61 25.74 8.85
N LEU A 272 -3.10 26.42 7.82
CA LEU A 272 -2.03 25.93 6.94
C LEU A 272 -1.03 27.06 6.74
N ARG A 273 0.23 26.72 6.52
CA ARG A 273 1.29 27.70 6.28
C ARG A 273 2.37 27.15 5.36
N ALA A 274 3.10 28.06 4.74
CA ALA A 274 4.28 27.74 3.94
C ALA A 274 5.36 27.04 4.79
N ASP A 275 6.13 26.16 4.14
CA ASP A 275 7.36 25.60 4.71
C ASP A 275 8.53 26.49 4.30
N VAL A 276 9.11 27.20 5.27
CA VAL A 276 10.20 28.17 5.06
C VAL A 276 11.51 27.56 4.54
N ARG A 277 11.59 26.23 4.47
CA ARG A 277 12.72 25.49 3.85
C ARG A 277 12.55 25.27 2.35
N LEU A 278 11.36 25.54 1.82
CA LEU A 278 11.01 25.34 0.42
C LEU A 278 10.72 26.70 -0.25
N PRO A 279 11.16 26.89 -1.51
CA PRO A 279 10.79 28.08 -2.27
C PRO A 279 9.31 28.03 -2.68
N ALA A 280 8.73 29.21 -2.94
CA ALA A 280 7.33 29.31 -3.32
C ALA A 280 7.00 28.60 -4.66
N SER A 281 7.97 28.53 -5.59
CA SER A 281 7.83 27.84 -6.87
C SER A 281 7.78 26.32 -6.75
N GLU A 282 8.26 25.77 -5.64
CA GLU A 282 8.30 24.32 -5.36
C GLU A 282 7.35 23.95 -4.23
N SER A 283 6.35 24.79 -3.95
CA SER A 283 5.35 24.56 -2.89
C SER A 283 3.93 24.64 -3.44
N PRO A 284 3.01 23.75 -2.99
CA PRO A 284 1.58 23.89 -3.30
C PRO A 284 1.00 25.12 -2.60
N ARG A 285 -0.06 25.70 -3.17
CA ARG A 285 -0.70 26.91 -2.63
C ARG A 285 -2.10 26.64 -2.09
N CYS A 286 -2.50 27.37 -1.05
CA CYS A 286 -3.84 27.28 -0.44
C CYS A 286 -4.91 28.04 -1.22
N ASP A 287 -4.50 29.05 -2.00
CA ASP A 287 -5.39 29.88 -2.82
C ASP A 287 -5.77 29.24 -4.17
N GLN A 288 -5.22 28.07 -4.49
CA GLN A 288 -5.51 27.33 -5.72
C GLN A 288 -6.74 26.43 -5.58
N ALA A 289 -7.59 26.44 -6.60
CA ALA A 289 -8.76 25.58 -6.65
C ALA A 289 -8.36 24.10 -6.75
N VAL A 290 -8.74 23.29 -5.76
CA VAL A 290 -8.43 21.86 -5.70
C VAL A 290 -9.47 20.96 -6.41
N GLY A 291 -10.45 21.56 -7.09
CA GLY A 291 -11.49 20.83 -7.82
C GLY A 291 -12.29 19.88 -6.90
N ASN A 292 -12.31 18.59 -7.24
CA ASN A 292 -12.98 17.54 -6.46
C ASN A 292 -12.08 16.91 -5.37
N LEU A 293 -10.87 17.44 -5.17
CA LEU A 293 -9.92 16.97 -4.17
C LEU A 293 -9.97 17.87 -2.95
N THR A 294 -9.40 17.38 -1.85
CA THR A 294 -9.26 18.12 -0.59
C THR A 294 -7.83 17.97 -0.07
N PRO A 295 -7.27 19.00 0.58
CA PRO A 295 -6.00 18.84 1.26
C PRO A 295 -6.16 17.85 2.43
N ALA A 296 -5.20 16.94 2.54
CA ALA A 296 -5.03 16.03 3.66
C ALA A 296 -3.56 15.99 4.07
N PHE A 297 -3.26 15.36 5.20
CA PHE A 297 -1.91 15.31 5.73
C PHE A 297 -1.33 13.89 5.62
N LEU A 298 -0.08 13.80 5.21
CA LEU A 298 0.62 12.51 5.17
C LEU A 298 1.04 12.06 6.58
N TYR A 299 1.63 12.97 7.36
CA TYR A 299 1.77 12.85 8.81
C TYR A 299 0.57 13.52 9.51
N PRO A 300 -0.19 12.81 10.35
CA PRO A 300 -1.37 13.37 11.02
C PRO A 300 -0.98 14.36 12.13
N PRO A 301 -1.38 15.66 12.05
CA PRO A 301 -0.97 16.66 13.03
C PRO A 301 -1.41 16.34 14.47
N ASN A 302 -2.54 15.67 14.63
CA ASN A 302 -3.12 15.31 15.92
C ASN A 302 -2.42 14.15 16.66
N LEU A 303 -1.40 13.51 16.06
CA LEU A 303 -0.52 12.60 16.82
C LEU A 303 0.45 13.33 17.75
N ASN A 304 0.64 14.64 17.55
CA ASN A 304 1.54 15.44 18.34
C ASN A 304 1.02 15.68 19.76
N SER A 305 1.93 15.62 20.74
CA SER A 305 1.61 15.71 22.17
C SER A 305 1.33 17.14 22.65
N SER A 306 1.78 18.17 21.90
CA SER A 306 1.58 19.58 22.23
C SER A 306 1.01 20.37 21.05
N ALA A 307 0.34 21.49 21.36
CA ALA A 307 -0.19 22.41 20.35
C ALA A 307 0.92 22.98 19.45
N ASP A 308 2.10 23.27 20.01
CA ASP A 308 3.23 23.79 19.24
C ASP A 308 3.77 22.78 18.24
N GLN A 309 3.87 21.50 18.63
CA GLN A 309 4.26 20.42 17.72
C GLN A 309 3.25 20.25 16.58
N GLN A 310 1.96 20.50 16.81
CA GLN A 310 0.95 20.46 15.75
C GLN A 310 1.32 21.41 14.59
N PHE A 311 1.90 22.58 14.86
CA PHE A 311 2.34 23.51 13.81
C PHE A 311 3.52 22.99 12.97
N ASP A 312 4.29 22.01 13.43
CA ASP A 312 5.34 21.35 12.65
C ASP A 312 4.73 20.45 11.55
N ALA A 313 3.45 20.07 11.70
CA ALA A 313 2.71 19.23 10.76
C ALA A 313 1.70 20.00 9.89
N LEU A 314 1.34 21.23 10.26
CA LEU A 314 0.41 22.12 9.53
C LEU A 314 1.13 22.89 8.39
N LEU A 315 2.06 22.22 7.73
CA LEU A 315 2.91 22.72 6.65
C LEU A 315 2.38 22.29 5.29
N MET A 316 2.50 23.15 4.28
CA MET A 316 2.22 22.77 2.89
C MET A 316 3.10 21.62 2.39
N SER A 317 4.31 21.44 2.93
CA SER A 317 5.18 20.29 2.64
C SER A 317 4.69 18.94 3.17
N ASN A 318 3.67 18.93 4.02
CA ASN A 318 3.00 17.73 4.55
C ASN A 318 1.61 17.50 3.93
N VAL A 319 1.18 18.39 3.02
CA VAL A 319 -0.13 18.30 2.37
C VAL A 319 -0.07 17.39 1.14
N VAL A 320 -1.08 16.54 1.01
CA VAL A 320 -1.30 15.67 -0.16
C VAL A 320 -2.74 15.81 -0.65
N PRO A 321 -2.99 15.75 -1.97
CA PRO A 321 -4.34 15.82 -2.52
C PRO A 321 -5.07 14.50 -2.30
N MET A 322 -6.22 14.55 -1.61
CA MET A 322 -7.07 13.38 -1.40
C MET A 322 -8.52 13.62 -1.82
N PHE A 323 -9.12 12.64 -2.49
CA PHE A 323 -10.56 12.61 -2.70
C PHE A 323 -11.30 12.59 -1.35
N PRO A 324 -12.41 13.34 -1.19
CA PRO A 324 -13.17 13.38 0.06
C PRO A 324 -13.56 12.00 0.61
N ALA A 325 -13.96 11.07 -0.27
CA ALA A 325 -14.31 9.71 0.12
C ALA A 325 -13.11 8.94 0.69
N PHE A 326 -11.96 9.02 0.03
CA PHE A 326 -10.72 8.41 0.50
C PHE A 326 -10.21 9.07 1.80
N LYS A 327 -10.33 10.39 1.93
CA LYS A 327 -9.93 11.12 3.14
C LYS A 327 -10.64 10.59 4.40
N LYS A 328 -11.87 10.07 4.30
CA LYS A 328 -12.55 9.40 5.43
C LYS A 328 -11.83 8.12 5.88
N ILE A 329 -11.45 7.27 4.93
CA ILE A 329 -10.65 6.05 5.18
C ILE A 329 -9.32 6.45 5.82
N TRP A 330 -8.63 7.43 5.23
CA TRP A 330 -7.35 7.92 5.71
C TRP A 330 -7.44 8.47 7.14
N THR A 331 -8.46 9.27 7.43
CA THR A 331 -8.68 9.86 8.76
C THR A 331 -8.97 8.78 9.80
N TYR A 332 -9.83 7.80 9.48
CA TYR A 332 -10.13 6.71 10.39
C TYR A 332 -8.91 5.82 10.66
N LEU A 333 -8.13 5.52 9.62
CA LEU A 333 -6.89 4.77 9.72
C LEU A 333 -5.91 5.43 10.70
N HIS A 334 -5.66 6.72 10.55
CA HIS A 334 -4.70 7.45 11.40
C HIS A 334 -5.21 7.68 12.82
N ASN A 335 -6.49 8.04 12.97
CA ASN A 335 -7.04 8.42 14.27
C ASN A 335 -7.42 7.22 15.14
N ASN A 336 -7.64 6.04 14.55
CA ASN A 336 -8.12 4.86 15.28
C ASN A 336 -7.22 3.65 15.08
N LEU A 337 -7.04 3.20 13.83
CA LEU A 337 -6.37 1.93 13.56
C LEU A 337 -4.88 1.96 13.89
N LEU A 338 -4.18 3.05 13.56
CA LEU A 338 -2.76 3.17 13.91
C LEU A 338 -2.52 3.18 15.42
N LEU A 339 -3.40 3.79 16.21
CA LEU A 339 -3.33 3.73 17.68
C LEU A 339 -3.64 2.33 18.23
N LYS A 340 -4.66 1.67 17.67
CA LYS A 340 -4.97 0.27 17.97
C LYS A 340 -3.75 -0.62 17.71
N TYR A 341 -3.09 -0.46 16.56
CA TYR A 341 -1.91 -1.22 16.20
C TYR A 341 -0.70 -0.87 17.08
N ALA A 342 -0.46 0.41 17.37
CA ALA A 342 0.58 0.80 18.33
C ALA A 342 0.38 0.16 19.71
N SER A 343 -0.87 0.00 20.15
CA SER A 343 -1.20 -0.73 21.38
C SER A 343 -0.89 -2.22 21.30
N LEU A 344 -1.37 -2.89 20.24
CA LEU A 344 -1.23 -4.34 20.04
C LEU A 344 0.21 -4.81 19.77
N TYR A 345 1.03 -3.95 19.16
CA TYR A 345 2.39 -4.29 18.73
C TYR A 345 3.49 -3.66 19.60
N ASN A 346 3.12 -3.08 20.75
CA ASN A 346 4.06 -2.40 21.66
C ASN A 346 4.84 -1.26 20.98
N GLY A 347 4.12 -0.44 20.23
CA GLY A 347 4.66 0.63 19.39
C GLY A 347 4.94 0.17 17.96
N ILE A 348 4.73 1.08 17.02
CA ILE A 348 4.93 0.86 15.58
C ILE A 348 5.72 2.02 14.98
N ASN A 349 6.57 1.71 14.01
CA ASN A 349 7.08 2.70 13.06
C ASN A 349 6.18 2.64 11.81
N VAL A 350 5.88 3.81 11.27
CA VAL A 350 4.99 3.99 10.12
C VAL A 350 5.75 4.76 9.06
N VAL A 351 5.79 4.21 7.85
CA VAL A 351 6.19 4.94 6.65
C VAL A 351 4.98 4.99 5.72
N SER A 352 4.52 6.18 5.36
CA SER A 352 3.39 6.37 4.44
C SER A 352 3.77 7.28 3.29
N GLY A 353 3.10 7.17 2.15
CA GLY A 353 3.36 8.04 0.99
C GLY A 353 2.41 7.79 -0.18
N PRO A 354 2.45 8.65 -1.21
CA PRO A 354 1.74 8.44 -2.47
C PRO A 354 2.42 7.35 -3.33
N ALA A 355 1.65 6.76 -4.25
CA ALA A 355 2.16 5.91 -5.32
C ALA A 355 1.39 6.19 -6.64
N PHE A 356 2.13 6.13 -7.75
CA PHE A 356 1.64 6.47 -9.10
C PHE A 356 1.81 5.23 -10.00
N ASP A 357 0.68 4.68 -10.43
CA ASP A 357 0.58 3.45 -11.25
C ASP A 357 -0.71 3.51 -12.11
N PHE A 358 -0.73 4.49 -13.01
CA PHE A 358 -1.79 4.75 -13.99
C PHE A 358 -1.86 3.67 -15.05
N ASN A 359 -0.71 3.06 -15.38
CA ASN A 359 -0.60 1.99 -16.36
C ASN A 359 -0.96 0.60 -15.80
N TYR A 360 -1.19 0.51 -14.47
CA TYR A 360 -1.59 -0.68 -13.70
C TYR A 360 -0.64 -1.88 -13.85
N ASP A 361 0.65 -1.64 -14.03
CA ASP A 361 1.71 -2.65 -14.11
C ASP A 361 2.37 -3.02 -12.78
N GLY A 362 2.02 -2.31 -11.71
CA GLY A 362 2.54 -2.54 -10.37
C GLY A 362 3.98 -2.02 -10.17
N GLN A 363 4.46 -1.19 -11.08
CA GLN A 363 5.72 -0.45 -10.98
C GLN A 363 5.43 1.05 -10.83
N TRP A 364 6.44 1.82 -10.43
CA TRP A 364 6.32 3.27 -10.40
C TRP A 364 6.21 3.81 -11.83
N ASP A 365 5.37 4.84 -12.02
CA ASP A 365 5.29 5.57 -13.28
C ASP A 365 6.41 6.62 -13.41
N GLU A 366 6.91 6.79 -14.63
CA GLU A 366 7.71 7.95 -15.05
C GLU A 366 6.83 9.20 -15.21
N SER A 367 7.44 10.39 -15.24
CA SER A 367 6.72 11.67 -15.26
C SER A 367 5.77 11.80 -16.46
N GLU A 368 6.10 11.21 -17.63
CA GLU A 368 5.22 11.19 -18.80
C GLU A 368 4.02 10.23 -18.67
N GLN A 369 4.09 9.26 -17.76
CA GLN A 369 3.04 8.28 -17.50
C GLN A 369 2.02 8.78 -16.47
N ILE A 370 2.39 9.78 -15.65
CA ILE A 370 1.52 10.41 -14.65
C ILE A 370 0.51 11.32 -15.36
N GLN A 371 -0.75 10.88 -15.41
CA GLN A 371 -1.79 11.50 -16.25
C GLN A 371 -2.71 12.49 -15.49
N GLU A 372 -2.67 12.50 -14.16
CA GLU A 372 -3.57 13.34 -13.35
C GLU A 372 -2.79 14.29 -12.44
N SER A 373 -3.13 15.59 -12.54
CA SER A 373 -2.71 16.64 -11.62
C SER A 373 -3.91 17.40 -11.08
N VAL A 374 -3.73 18.09 -9.95
CA VAL A 374 -4.74 19.00 -9.41
C VAL A 374 -5.02 20.09 -10.47
N PRO A 375 -6.30 20.35 -10.82
CA PRO A 375 -6.62 21.27 -11.92
C PRO A 375 -5.96 22.64 -11.79
N GLY A 376 -5.22 23.05 -12.82
CA GLY A 376 -4.53 24.35 -12.85
C GLY A 376 -3.22 24.41 -12.06
N THR A 377 -2.70 23.26 -11.60
CA THR A 377 -1.43 23.17 -10.87
C THR A 377 -0.58 21.98 -11.37
N ASN A 378 0.67 21.92 -10.89
CA ASN A 378 1.59 20.80 -11.15
C ASN A 378 1.56 19.74 -10.05
N VAL A 379 0.64 19.83 -9.08
CA VAL A 379 0.54 18.87 -7.97
C VAL A 379 -0.01 17.56 -8.51
N SER A 380 0.79 16.50 -8.53
CA SER A 380 0.37 15.18 -9.04
C SER A 380 -0.67 14.52 -8.14
N VAL A 381 -1.67 13.85 -8.72
CA VAL A 381 -2.71 13.12 -7.98
C VAL A 381 -2.32 11.63 -7.88
N PRO A 382 -2.09 11.07 -6.68
CA PRO A 382 -1.69 9.68 -6.53
C PRO A 382 -2.78 8.71 -6.97
N THR A 383 -2.39 7.57 -7.52
CA THR A 383 -3.33 6.47 -7.80
C THR A 383 -3.61 5.63 -6.55
N HIS A 384 -2.64 5.55 -5.65
CA HIS A 384 -2.69 4.82 -4.39
C HIS A 384 -1.95 5.60 -3.30
N PHE A 385 -2.26 5.28 -2.05
CA PHE A 385 -1.42 5.63 -0.91
C PHE A 385 -0.91 4.34 -0.25
N PHE A 386 0.37 4.31 0.06
CA PHE A 386 0.98 3.19 0.76
C PHE A 386 1.12 3.48 2.25
N LEU A 387 1.13 2.40 3.05
CA LEU A 387 1.64 2.40 4.41
C LEU A 387 2.50 1.16 4.62
N VAL A 388 3.63 1.31 5.31
CA VAL A 388 4.49 0.23 5.81
C VAL A 388 4.56 0.38 7.32
N LEU A 389 3.89 -0.52 8.04
CA LEU A 389 3.95 -0.58 9.49
C LEU A 389 4.99 -1.60 9.90
N SER A 390 5.90 -1.21 10.79
CA SER A 390 6.98 -2.06 11.29
C SER A 390 6.94 -2.12 12.82
N SER A 391 7.10 -3.31 13.38
CA SER A 391 7.21 -3.52 14.83
C SER A 391 8.14 -4.68 15.15
N CYS A 392 8.44 -4.90 16.43
CA CYS A 392 9.23 -6.04 16.84
C CYS A 392 8.40 -7.33 16.81
N ARG A 393 8.94 -8.42 16.28
CA ARG A 393 8.26 -9.73 16.30
C ARG A 393 8.01 -10.19 17.73
N ASN A 394 8.96 -9.93 18.63
CA ASN A 394 8.77 -10.07 20.07
C ASN A 394 7.93 -8.91 20.62
N SER A 395 6.66 -9.14 20.93
CA SER A 395 5.76 -8.10 21.44
C SER A 395 6.13 -7.56 22.82
N SER A 396 7.07 -8.19 23.54
CA SER A 396 7.62 -7.66 24.79
C SER A 396 8.61 -6.51 24.57
N GLU A 397 9.17 -6.37 23.36
CA GLU A 397 10.12 -5.31 23.01
C GLU A 397 9.42 -4.21 22.19
N PRO A 398 9.65 -2.92 22.51
CA PRO A 398 9.15 -1.85 21.67
C PRO A 398 9.95 -1.75 20.37
N VAL A 399 9.30 -1.22 19.32
CA VAL A 399 9.92 -1.06 18.00
C VAL A 399 11.23 -0.25 18.04
N THR A 400 11.35 0.71 18.95
CA THR A 400 12.53 1.57 19.12
C THR A 400 13.76 0.85 19.67
N SER A 401 13.60 -0.33 20.27
CA SER A 401 14.70 -1.12 20.83
C SER A 401 14.73 -2.54 20.27
N CYS A 402 14.11 -2.78 19.11
CA CYS A 402 13.98 -4.13 18.55
C CYS A 402 15.31 -4.64 17.98
N GLY A 403 16.00 -5.48 18.76
CA GLY A 403 17.21 -6.18 18.31
C GLY A 403 16.91 -7.50 17.59
N GLY A 404 15.78 -8.15 17.91
CA GLY A 404 15.33 -9.40 17.29
C GLY A 404 14.66 -9.21 15.93
N GLU A 405 14.00 -10.24 15.36
CA GLU A 405 13.33 -10.14 14.06
C GLU A 405 12.24 -9.05 14.03
N LEU A 406 12.11 -8.36 12.90
CA LEU A 406 11.00 -7.45 12.65
C LEU A 406 9.75 -8.22 12.17
N GLN A 407 8.59 -7.62 12.39
CA GLN A 407 7.36 -7.97 11.69
C GLN A 407 6.80 -6.73 11.01
N THR A 408 6.27 -6.92 9.81
CA THR A 408 5.72 -5.83 8.99
C THR A 408 4.31 -6.15 8.54
N VAL A 409 3.49 -5.11 8.40
CA VAL A 409 2.27 -5.14 7.60
C VAL A 409 2.27 -3.91 6.70
N SER A 410 1.96 -4.09 5.42
CA SER A 410 1.90 -3.01 4.46
C SER A 410 0.58 -3.00 3.71
N PHE A 411 0.19 -1.82 3.23
CA PHE A 411 -1.06 -1.58 2.54
C PHE A 411 -0.81 -0.75 1.28
N LEU A 412 -1.55 -1.03 0.21
CA LEU A 412 -1.62 -0.22 -1.01
C LEU A 412 -3.07 0.16 -1.26
N LEU A 413 -3.49 1.29 -0.70
CA LEU A 413 -4.88 1.70 -0.68
C LEU A 413 -5.23 2.46 -1.97
N PRO A 414 -6.24 2.04 -2.75
CA PRO A 414 -6.60 2.72 -3.98
C PRO A 414 -7.22 4.09 -3.69
N HIS A 415 -6.65 5.14 -4.29
CA HIS A 415 -7.09 6.51 -4.10
C HIS A 415 -8.26 6.82 -5.03
N ARG A 416 -9.49 6.67 -4.53
CA ARG A 416 -10.72 6.73 -5.34
C ARG A 416 -11.65 7.86 -4.90
N ALA A 417 -12.36 8.43 -5.88
CA ALA A 417 -13.39 9.45 -5.67
C ALA A 417 -14.60 8.95 -4.86
N GLU A 418 -14.83 7.64 -4.85
CA GLU A 418 -15.95 6.99 -4.19
C GLU A 418 -15.51 5.72 -3.45
N ASN A 419 -16.20 5.44 -2.34
CA ASN A 419 -15.99 4.22 -1.53
C ASN A 419 -16.96 3.09 -1.92
N SER A 420 -17.40 3.04 -3.19
CA SER A 420 -18.36 2.04 -3.69
C SER A 420 -17.89 0.60 -3.51
N GLU A 421 -16.57 0.38 -3.38
CA GLU A 421 -16.00 -0.91 -3.02
C GLU A 421 -16.46 -1.43 -1.66
N SER A 422 -16.68 -0.57 -0.66
CA SER A 422 -17.11 -1.05 0.65
C SER A 422 -18.61 -1.35 0.70
N CYS A 423 -19.39 -0.82 -0.24
CA CYS A 423 -20.86 -0.87 -0.26
C CYS A 423 -21.55 -0.33 1.02
N ARG A 424 -20.80 0.32 1.92
CA ARG A 424 -21.22 0.70 3.28
C ARG A 424 -21.00 2.19 3.56
N ASN A 425 -21.13 3.04 2.54
CA ASN A 425 -20.83 4.48 2.65
C ASN A 425 -21.73 5.25 3.63
N SER A 426 -22.89 4.69 3.97
CA SER A 426 -23.82 5.24 4.96
C SER A 426 -23.62 4.70 6.37
N GLU A 427 -22.75 3.71 6.54
CA GLU A 427 -22.42 3.10 7.84
C GLU A 427 -21.21 3.80 8.47
N ASP A 428 -21.11 3.70 9.79
CA ASP A 428 -19.98 4.23 10.55
C ASP A 428 -18.65 3.58 10.09
N GLU A 429 -17.61 4.40 9.91
CA GLU A 429 -16.31 3.96 9.42
C GLU A 429 -15.70 2.80 10.22
N SER A 430 -16.03 2.67 11.51
CA SER A 430 -15.55 1.57 12.36
C SER A 430 -16.01 0.17 11.93
N THR A 431 -17.09 0.09 11.16
CA THR A 431 -17.70 -1.19 10.77
C THR A 431 -17.12 -1.79 9.49
N TRP A 432 -16.32 -1.02 8.73
CA TRP A 432 -15.87 -1.46 7.40
C TRP A 432 -14.47 -0.98 6.99
N VAL A 433 -13.93 0.11 7.56
CA VAL A 433 -12.64 0.66 7.11
C VAL A 433 -11.49 -0.33 7.37
N GLU A 434 -11.46 -1.00 8.52
CA GLU A 434 -10.42 -1.99 8.81
C GLU A 434 -10.47 -3.17 7.81
N ASP A 435 -11.68 -3.63 7.47
CA ASP A 435 -11.93 -4.65 6.44
C ASP A 435 -11.43 -4.24 5.07
N LEU A 436 -11.73 -3.02 4.64
CA LEU A 436 -11.20 -2.50 3.37
C LEU A 436 -9.67 -2.38 3.38
N VAL A 437 -9.08 -1.84 4.45
CA VAL A 437 -7.63 -1.64 4.54
C VAL A 437 -6.88 -2.96 4.45
N TRP A 438 -7.32 -3.98 5.20
CA TRP A 438 -6.69 -5.31 5.14
C TRP A 438 -6.99 -6.07 3.86
N PHE A 439 -8.13 -5.81 3.21
CA PHE A 439 -8.38 -6.36 1.88
C PHE A 439 -7.33 -5.87 0.86
N HIS A 440 -6.84 -4.64 1.02
CA HIS A 440 -5.75 -4.02 0.25
C HIS A 440 -4.36 -4.14 0.88
N GLN A 441 -4.17 -5.15 1.73
CA GLN A 441 -2.86 -5.51 2.22
C GLN A 441 -1.91 -5.87 1.06
N SER A 442 -0.63 -5.57 1.23
CA SER A 442 0.43 -5.84 0.26
C SER A 442 1.70 -6.34 0.98
N ARG A 443 2.65 -6.87 0.20
CA ARG A 443 4.01 -7.11 0.69
C ARG A 443 4.77 -5.79 0.68
N VAL A 444 5.81 -5.66 1.52
CA VAL A 444 6.70 -4.49 1.44
C VAL A 444 7.32 -4.42 0.04
N ARG A 445 7.64 -5.58 -0.56
CA ARG A 445 8.16 -5.66 -1.92
C ARG A 445 7.22 -5.07 -2.98
N ASP A 446 5.91 -5.18 -2.80
CA ASP A 446 4.92 -4.58 -3.71
C ASP A 446 4.94 -3.05 -3.57
N VAL A 447 5.12 -2.54 -2.34
CA VAL A 447 5.30 -1.10 -2.09
C VAL A 447 6.59 -0.60 -2.73
N GLU A 448 7.70 -1.34 -2.61
CA GLU A 448 8.97 -0.97 -3.25
C GLU A 448 8.83 -0.88 -4.77
N TRP A 449 8.14 -1.83 -5.41
CA TRP A 449 7.94 -1.81 -6.85
C TRP A 449 7.08 -0.64 -7.31
N ILE A 450 5.97 -0.33 -6.65
CA ILE A 450 5.06 0.73 -7.10
C ILE A 450 5.55 2.15 -6.74
N THR A 451 6.52 2.28 -5.83
CA THR A 451 7.05 3.59 -5.40
C THR A 451 8.47 3.86 -5.87
N GLY A 452 9.21 2.83 -6.26
CA GLY A 452 10.66 2.94 -6.51
C GLY A 452 11.49 3.19 -5.25
N LEU A 453 10.91 3.03 -4.06
CA LEU A 453 11.64 3.12 -2.80
C LEU A 453 12.24 1.76 -2.42
N ASP A 454 13.32 1.77 -1.65
CA ASP A 454 13.84 0.59 -0.94
C ASP A 454 13.94 0.86 0.55
N PHE A 455 13.37 -0.03 1.36
CA PHE A 455 13.26 0.13 2.81
C PHE A 455 14.34 -0.68 3.57
N PHE A 456 14.62 -0.26 4.80
CA PHE A 456 15.43 -1.00 5.79
C PHE A 456 16.94 -1.16 5.51
N GLN A 457 17.51 -0.44 4.53
CA GLN A 457 18.93 -0.58 4.18
C GLN A 457 19.88 -0.34 5.36
N ASP A 458 19.57 0.64 6.21
CA ASP A 458 20.41 1.02 7.35
C ASP A 458 19.95 0.37 8.66
N SER A 459 19.14 -0.70 8.59
CA SER A 459 18.68 -1.42 9.79
C SER A 459 19.75 -2.26 10.49
N GLY A 460 20.91 -2.45 9.85
CA GLY A 460 22.01 -3.31 10.35
C GLY A 460 21.73 -4.81 10.26
N ARG A 461 20.64 -5.23 9.62
CA ARG A 461 20.20 -6.63 9.52
C ARG A 461 20.77 -7.33 8.29
N PRO A 462 20.94 -8.67 8.32
CA PRO A 462 21.34 -9.43 7.14
C PRO A 462 20.38 -9.21 5.96
N ILE A 463 20.93 -8.94 4.77
CA ILE A 463 20.12 -8.65 3.58
C ILE A 463 19.14 -9.79 3.26
N ALA A 464 19.55 -11.05 3.38
CA ALA A 464 18.65 -12.18 3.15
C ALA A 464 17.47 -12.22 4.14
N GLU A 465 17.65 -11.79 5.39
CA GLU A 465 16.56 -11.64 6.37
C GLU A 465 15.60 -10.52 5.95
N LEU A 466 16.13 -9.38 5.50
CA LEU A 466 15.33 -8.27 5.00
C LEU A 466 14.54 -8.65 3.75
N LEU A 467 15.14 -9.39 2.81
CA LEU A 467 14.42 -9.87 1.62
C LEU A 467 13.28 -10.81 2.01
N ARG A 468 13.51 -11.74 2.94
CA ARG A 468 12.46 -12.62 3.48
C ARG A 468 11.33 -11.84 4.15
N LEU A 469 11.66 -10.80 4.92
CA LEU A 469 10.69 -9.89 5.53
C LEU A 469 9.86 -9.17 4.45
N LYS A 470 10.55 -8.61 3.44
CA LYS A 470 9.94 -7.84 2.35
C LYS A 470 9.03 -8.68 1.47
N THR A 471 9.31 -9.97 1.29
CA THR A 471 8.52 -10.90 0.46
C THR A 471 7.52 -11.75 1.23
N ARG A 472 7.38 -11.57 2.55
CA ARG A 472 6.45 -12.36 3.35
C ARG A 472 5.03 -12.27 2.74
N PRO A 473 4.41 -13.41 2.35
CA PRO A 473 3.09 -13.39 1.72
C PRO A 473 2.05 -12.75 2.63
N THR A 474 1.09 -12.03 2.04
CA THR A 474 -0.02 -11.42 2.78
C THR A 474 -0.86 -12.46 3.52
N ALA A 475 -1.06 -13.63 2.90
CA ALA A 475 -1.63 -14.82 3.54
C ALA A 475 -1.00 -15.24 4.89
N ALA A 476 0.25 -14.85 5.16
CA ALA A 476 0.99 -15.21 6.37
C ALA A 476 1.06 -14.08 7.40
N ILE A 477 0.35 -12.97 7.15
CA ILE A 477 0.31 -11.78 8.00
C ILE A 477 -1.16 -11.57 8.37
N HIS A 478 -1.49 -11.77 9.64
CA HIS A 478 -2.85 -11.69 10.12
C HIS A 478 -3.04 -10.54 11.10
N ARG A 479 -4.29 -10.06 11.19
CA ARG A 479 -4.72 -9.17 12.26
C ARG A 479 -4.47 -9.85 13.61
N LYS A 480 -3.79 -9.16 14.51
CA LYS A 480 -3.88 -9.50 15.94
C LYS A 480 -5.28 -9.14 16.42
N ALA A 481 -5.94 -10.13 17.03
CA ALA A 481 -7.26 -9.99 17.65
C ALA A 481 -7.17 -9.21 18.96
#